data_AF-A0A5E6P9M8-F1
#
_entry.id   AF-A0A5E6P9M8-F1
#
_cell.length_a   1.000
_cell.length_b   1.000
_cell.length_c   1.000
_cell.angle_alpha   90.00
_cell.angle_beta   90.00
_cell.angle_gamma   90.00
#
_symmetry.space_group_name_H-M   'P 1'
#
loop_
_entity.id
_entity.type
_entity.pdbx_description
1 polymer ?
#
loop_
_entity_poly.entity_id
_entity_poly.type
_entity_poly.pdbx_seq_one_letter_code
_entity_poly.pdbx_strand_id
1 'polypeptide(L)' 'MRSLILDMPNGRELIDELDLATSQMMSISVELIGGAQWQEVSNRQQQAFKKWREYLHRMADGRVFVETLKVA' A
#
# COMPACT_ATOMS: atom_id res chain seq x y z
N MET A 1 -27.05 14.64 -4.95
CA MET A 1 -26.28 13.72 -5.82
C MET A 1 -25.13 13.20 -5.00
N ARG A 2 -25.03 11.88 -4.81
CA ARG A 2 -24.05 11.24 -3.93
C ARG A 2 -22.74 11.17 -4.72
N SER A 3 -21.79 12.05 -4.40
CA SER A 3 -20.48 12.06 -5.05
C SER A 3 -19.86 10.67 -4.96
N LEU A 4 -19.67 10.05 -6.11
CA LEU A 4 -18.86 8.85 -6.27
C LEU A 4 -17.41 9.28 -6.08
N ILE A 5 -17.02 9.56 -4.83
CA ILE A 5 -15.61 9.54 -4.47
C ILE A 5 -15.22 8.10 -4.75
N LEU A 6 -14.54 7.86 -5.88
CA LEU A 6 -13.90 6.59 -6.14
C LEU A 6 -13.13 6.26 -4.86
N ASP A 7 -13.46 5.11 -4.25
CA ASP A 7 -12.73 4.44 -3.17
C ASP A 7 -11.33 4.05 -3.68
N MET A 8 -10.58 5.02 -4.17
CA MET A 8 -9.22 4.86 -4.59
C MET A 8 -8.40 4.97 -3.31
N PRO A 9 -7.71 3.90 -2.90
CA PRO A 9 -6.93 3.92 -1.67
C PRO A 9 -5.93 5.07 -1.73
N ASN A 10 -5.85 5.84 -0.65
CA ASN A 10 -4.97 6.98 -0.57
C ASN A 10 -3.51 6.49 -0.66
N GLY A 11 -2.74 7.03 -1.61
CA GLY A 11 -1.34 6.66 -1.78
C GLY A 11 -0.50 6.82 -0.51
N ARG A 12 -0.88 7.77 0.37
CA ARG A 12 -0.24 7.95 1.68
C ARG A 12 -0.49 6.77 2.60
N GLU A 13 -1.72 6.31 2.71
CA GLU A 13 -2.08 5.15 3.56
C GLU A 13 -1.39 3.87 3.09
N LEU A 14 -1.22 3.70 1.77
CA LEU A 14 -0.50 2.56 1.20
C LEU A 14 1.00 2.59 1.52
N ILE A 15 1.62 3.78 1.53
CA ILE A 15 3.01 3.94 1.95
C ILE A 15 3.15 3.71 3.45
N ASP A 16 2.25 4.27 4.26
CA ASP A 16 2.31 4.12 5.71
C ASP A 16 2.15 2.64 6.13
N GLU A 17 1.26 1.86 5.47
CA GLU A 17 1.14 0.41 5.71
C GLU A 17 2.37 -0.37 5.23
N LEU A 18 3.01 0.04 4.12
CA LEU A 18 4.24 -0.59 3.65
C LEU A 18 5.41 -0.35 4.62
N ASP A 19 5.53 0.86 5.15
CA ASP A 19 6.53 1.22 6.14
C ASP A 19 6.33 0.44 7.44
N LEU A 20 5.08 0.34 7.92
CA LEU A 20 4.72 -0.46 9.08
C LEU A 20 5.06 -1.94 8.89
N ALA A 21 4.66 -2.53 7.76
CA ALA A 21 4.92 -3.94 7.48
C ALA A 21 6.43 -4.23 7.36
N THR A 22 7.19 -3.30 6.78
CA THR A 22 8.65 -3.41 6.69
C THR A 22 9.30 -3.30 8.06
N SER A 23 8.86 -2.37 8.90
CA SER A 23 9.33 -2.22 10.28
C SER A 23 9.05 -3.48 11.12
N GLN A 24 7.86 -4.06 10.98
CA GLN A 24 7.51 -5.33 11.64
C GLN A 24 8.41 -6.47 11.18
N MET A 25 8.68 -6.57 9.87
CA MET A 25 9.60 -7.56 9.34
C MET A 25 11.03 -7.37 9.87
N MET A 26 11.53 -6.13 9.93
CA MET A 26 12.86 -5.80 10.47
C MET A 26 12.99 -6.02 11.98
N SER A 27 11.87 -6.02 12.72
CA SER A 27 11.87 -6.31 14.16
C SER A 27 12.06 -7.79 14.49
N ILE A 28 11.93 -8.68 13.50
CA ILE A 28 12.16 -10.11 13.69
C ILE A 28 13.66 -10.38 13.86
N SER A 29 14.00 -11.14 14.91
CA SER A 29 15.37 -11.59 15.13
C SER A 29 15.89 -12.39 13.94
N VAL A 30 17.16 -12.19 13.58
CA VAL A 30 17.82 -12.87 12.46
C VAL A 30 17.73 -14.40 12.55
N GLU A 31 17.70 -14.94 13.76
CA GLU A 31 17.60 -16.39 14.03
C GLU A 31 16.25 -16.99 13.63
N LEU A 32 15.22 -16.14 13.52
CA LEU A 32 13.85 -16.55 13.17
C LEU A 32 13.57 -16.38 11.68
N ILE A 33 14.53 -15.87 10.89
CA ILE A 33 14.42 -15.74 9.44
C ILE A 33 14.22 -17.14 8.82
N GLY A 34 13.23 -17.23 7.93
CA GLY A 34 12.82 -18.49 7.30
C GLY A 34 11.85 -19.34 8.16
N GLY A 35 11.63 -18.96 9.42
CA GLY A 35 10.60 -19.57 10.27
C GLY A 35 9.19 -19.05 9.95
N ALA A 36 8.18 -19.67 10.58
CA ALA A 36 6.77 -19.32 10.35
C ALA A 36 6.47 -17.84 10.63
N GLN A 37 7.03 -17.29 11.71
CA GLN A 37 6.85 -15.89 12.08
C GLN A 37 7.45 -14.93 11.02
N TRP A 38 8.65 -15.24 10.53
CA TRP A 38 9.26 -14.48 9.44
C TRP A 38 8.42 -14.54 8.17
N GLN A 39 7.89 -15.73 7.84
CA GLN A 39 7.08 -15.91 6.65
C GLN A 39 5.76 -15.13 6.71
N GLU A 40 5.13 -15.03 7.89
CA GLU A 40 3.93 -14.23 8.11
C GLU A 40 4.18 -12.73 7.86
N VAL A 41 5.20 -12.15 8.51
CA VAL A 41 5.51 -10.73 8.35
C VAL A 41 6.05 -10.41 6.95
N SER A 42 6.83 -11.32 6.35
CA SER A 42 7.29 -11.21 4.97
C SER A 42 6.12 -11.22 3.98
N ASN A 43 5.15 -12.12 4.16
CA ASN A 43 3.95 -12.15 3.32
C ASN A 43 3.16 -10.84 3.46
N ARG A 44 3.02 -10.31 4.67
CA ARG A 44 2.36 -9.02 4.90
C ARG A 44 3.07 -7.88 4.18
N GLN A 45 4.39 -7.79 4.29
CA GLN A 45 5.21 -6.77 3.62
C GLN A 45 5.07 -6.86 2.09
N GLN A 46 5.13 -8.06 1.53
CA GLN A 46 4.98 -8.28 0.10
C GLN A 46 3.58 -7.89 -0.40
N GLN A 47 2.54 -8.15 0.38
CA GLN A 47 1.17 -7.72 0.05
C GLN A 47 1.02 -6.20 0.09
N ALA A 48 1.58 -5.53 1.11
CA ALA A 48 1.59 -4.07 1.19
C ALA A 48 2.32 -3.46 -0.01
N PHE A 49 3.49 -4.00 -0.36
CA PHE A 49 4.27 -3.56 -1.52
C PHE A 49 3.49 -3.73 -2.83
N LYS A 50 2.82 -4.87 -3.01
CA LYS A 50 1.99 -5.14 -4.19
C LYS A 50 0.88 -4.09 -4.34
N LYS A 51 0.15 -3.79 -3.27
CA LYS A 51 -0.94 -2.79 -3.29
C LYS A 51 -0.41 -1.39 -3.62
N TRP A 52 0.70 -0.99 -3.01
CA TRP A 52 1.35 0.29 -3.33
C TRP A 52 1.80 0.36 -4.79
N ARG A 53 2.40 -0.72 -5.30
CA ARG A 53 2.84 -0.80 -6.70
C ARG A 53 1.66 -0.75 -7.67
N GLU A 54 0.54 -1.41 -7.36
CA GLU A 54 -0.68 -1.34 -8.16
C GLU A 54 -1.26 0.07 -8.19
N TYR A 55 -1.23 0.78 -7.05
CA TYR A 55 -1.61 2.18 -6.98
C TYR A 55 -0.71 3.05 -7.87
N LEU A 56 0.61 2.89 -7.79
CA LEU A 56 1.54 3.64 -8.65
C LEU A 56 1.30 3.39 -10.13
N HIS A 57 1.09 2.15 -10.56
CA HIS A 57 0.76 1.84 -11.95
C HIS A 57 -0.54 2.50 -12.38
N ARG A 58 -1.59 2.46 -11.54
CA ARG A 58 -2.86 3.14 -11.85
C ARG A 58 -2.67 4.65 -12.01
N MET A 59 -1.88 5.28 -11.14
CA MET A 59 -1.56 6.71 -11.23
C MET A 59 -0.73 7.03 -12.49
N ALA A 60 0.23 6.18 -12.84
CA ALA A 60 1.11 6.36 -14.00
C ALA A 60 0.39 6.12 -15.33
N ASP A 61 -0.56 5.18 -15.39
CA ASP A 61 -1.35 4.86 -16.58
C ASP A 61 -2.30 5.99 -17.01
N GLY A 62 -2.39 7.08 -16.23
CA GLY A 62 -3.16 8.28 -16.60
C GLY A 62 -4.67 8.09 -16.70
N ARG A 63 -5.19 6.88 -16.43
CA ARG A 63 -6.63 6.57 -16.38
C ARG A 63 -7.28 6.95 -15.05
N VAL A 64 -6.56 7.63 -14.17
CA VAL A 64 -7.15 8.18 -12.96
C VAL A 64 -7.97 9.39 -13.36
N PHE A 65 -9.29 9.21 -13.36
CA PHE A 65 -10.26 10.28 -13.43
C PHE A 65 -10.08 11.16 -12.18
N VAL A 66 -9.11 12.07 -12.21
CA VAL A 66 -9.05 13.19 -11.27
C VAL A 66 -10.10 14.15 -11.79
N GLU A 67 -11.33 14.02 -11.30
CA GLU A 67 -12.33 15.05 -11.50
C GLU A 67 -11.77 16.30 -10.81
N THR A 68 -11.15 17.18 -11.59
CA THR A 68 -10.63 18.47 -11.14
C THR A 68 -11.77 19.20 -10.45
N LEU A 69 -11.73 19.21 -9.11
CA LEU A 69 -12.64 20.00 -8.29
C LEU A 69 -12.46 21.46 -8.70
N LYS A 70 -13.39 21.97 -9.52
CA LYS A 70 -13.53 23.40 -9.75
C LYS A 70 -13.98 24.01 -8.44
N VAL A 71 -13.05 24.65 -7.74
CA VAL A 71 -13.37 25.60 -6.68
C VAL A 71 -14.08 26.77 -7.36
N ALA A 72 -15.34 26.97 -6.99
CA ALA A 72 -16.20 28.08 -7.43
C ALA A 72 -15.93 29.34 -6.61
#